data_AF-A0A7W7D0B9-F1
#
_entry.id   AF-A0A7W7D0B9-F1
#
_cell.length_a   1.000
_cell.length_b   1.000
_cell.length_c   1.000
_cell.angle_alpha   90.00
_cell.angle_beta   90.00
_cell.angle_gamma   90.00
#
_symmetry.space_group_name_H-M   'P 1'
#
loop_
_entity.id
_entity.type
_entity.pdbx_description
1 polymer ?
#
loop_
_entity_poly.entity_id
_entity_poly.type
_entity_poly.pdbx_seq_one_letter_code
_entity_poly.pdbx_strand_id
1 'polypeptide(L)'
;MAGAEMLAGGIPGAGAVTQAALLRAGHHARATGLHTAAAASVRVVEQLRAARREEPSFQRAALTDDLRELLLVCHRVAAGDASAVGVARRDYQPVGDLRLFGVFCEPVRAATGHAGAVTYLADPGGRVWVVSDVKPAEPSVALTATRGSVDLGEVRLSHHGLARAGLRAINAHASVVGRLSHGRARRAVAAPGVGWFDDPLDALWRVPLSSQVDRWLAGAALPVQERHAAHDLAYVDGVILGTDRSGLVVAVGGDGRTVAVGVPHEDPALPYVGNLRLLATQARGRPVRVVGRFTGPARIAALAVAASWLPPSYGGHADLGAQRLTRADVPGSTAAGPPVPPFAGPPLHLVRHQLERVVATGRAALLAGAELDARRLAGAHLATAAAVVTGLAAAGVRRTRDVFGRLDPHDSQHLAQAWLTAAVYEQAATAEATRVAWG
;
A
#
# COMPACT_ATOMS: atom_id res chain seq x y z
N MET A 1 8.79 17.83 19.47
CA MET A 1 9.02 17.48 20.89
C MET A 1 8.24 16.23 21.29
N ALA A 2 6.89 16.23 21.32
CA ALA A 2 6.11 15.06 21.75
C ALA A 2 6.39 13.75 20.98
N GLY A 3 6.62 13.81 19.66
CA GLY A 3 7.02 12.62 18.88
C GLY A 3 8.40 12.07 19.26
N ALA A 4 9.35 12.95 19.63
CA ALA A 4 10.68 12.55 20.09
C ALA A 4 10.63 11.90 21.48
N GLU A 5 9.78 12.42 22.38
CA GLU A 5 9.52 11.81 23.69
C GLU A 5 8.85 10.44 23.56
N MET A 6 7.86 10.30 22.66
CA MET A 6 7.25 9.00 22.35
C MET A 6 8.31 8.01 21.88
N LEU A 7 9.17 8.40 20.94
CA LEU A 7 10.23 7.54 20.43
C LEU A 7 11.23 7.14 21.54
N ALA A 8 11.59 8.07 22.42
CA ALA A 8 12.51 7.78 23.52
C ALA A 8 11.95 6.77 24.53
N GLY A 9 10.64 6.83 24.80
CA GLY A 9 9.94 5.92 25.72
C GLY A 9 9.39 4.64 25.07
N GLY A 10 9.25 4.60 23.74
CA GLY A 10 8.59 3.52 23.02
C GLY A 10 7.10 3.39 23.36
N ILE A 11 6.47 2.30 22.91
CA ILE A 11 5.07 1.98 23.25
C ILE A 11 4.83 1.97 24.79
N PRO A 12 5.68 1.36 25.63
CA PRO A 12 5.51 1.38 27.08
C PRO A 12 5.54 2.79 27.69
N GLY A 13 6.38 3.68 27.17
CA GLY A 13 6.47 5.07 27.62
C GLY A 13 5.40 6.01 27.05
N ALA A 14 4.59 5.54 26.10
CA ALA A 14 3.56 6.34 25.43
C ALA A 14 2.22 6.36 26.19
N GLY A 15 2.27 6.69 27.48
CA GLY A 15 1.12 6.78 28.38
C GLY A 15 0.14 7.92 28.05
N ALA A 16 -0.84 8.15 28.92
CA ALA A 16 -1.89 9.16 28.71
C ALA A 16 -1.33 10.58 28.49
N VAL A 17 -0.25 10.94 29.21
CA VAL A 17 0.39 12.26 29.10
C VAL A 17 1.01 12.46 27.71
N THR A 18 1.81 11.51 27.24
CA THR A 18 2.45 11.55 25.91
C THR A 18 1.41 11.62 24.79
N GLN A 19 0.33 10.84 24.91
CA GLN A 19 -0.76 10.89 23.93
C GLN A 19 -1.54 12.21 23.96
N ALA A 20 -1.81 12.74 25.15
CA ALA A 20 -2.46 14.04 25.27
C ALA A 20 -1.55 15.15 24.69
N ALA A 21 -0.24 15.07 24.87
CA ALA A 21 0.73 15.99 24.26
C ALA A 21 0.72 15.90 22.72
N LEU A 22 0.70 14.69 22.15
CA LEU A 22 0.58 14.47 20.71
C LEU A 22 -0.74 15.03 20.15
N LEU A 23 -1.87 14.77 20.81
CA LEU A 23 -3.17 15.29 20.37
C LEU A 23 -3.26 16.81 20.49
N ARG A 24 -2.71 17.41 21.55
CA ARG A 24 -2.61 18.87 21.69
C ARG A 24 -1.76 19.47 20.57
N ALA A 25 -0.61 18.88 20.28
CA ALA A 25 0.25 19.32 19.18
C ALA A 25 -0.47 19.19 17.84
N GLY A 26 -1.19 18.08 17.59
CA GLY A 26 -1.99 17.89 16.38
C GLY A 26 -3.16 18.87 16.26
N HIS A 27 -3.82 19.22 17.37
CA HIS A 27 -4.85 20.25 17.40
C HIS A 27 -4.29 21.63 17.07
N HIS A 28 -3.15 22.00 17.67
CA HIS A 28 -2.48 23.26 17.37
C HIS A 28 -2.02 23.32 15.91
N ALA A 29 -1.42 22.24 15.40
CA ALA A 29 -1.06 22.10 13.99
C ALA A 29 -2.27 22.30 13.06
N ARG A 30 -3.43 21.71 13.38
CA ARG A 30 -4.66 21.94 12.61
C ARG A 30 -5.10 23.40 12.65
N ALA A 31 -5.04 24.05 13.82
CA ALA A 31 -5.42 25.44 13.99
C ALA A 31 -4.50 26.41 13.20
N THR A 32 -3.24 26.04 12.98
CA THR A 32 -2.27 26.83 12.20
C THR A 32 -2.13 26.38 10.74
N GLY A 33 -2.99 25.46 10.27
CA GLY A 33 -3.00 25.01 8.87
C GLY A 33 -1.99 23.90 8.53
N LEU A 34 -1.23 23.37 9.49
CA LEU A 34 -0.32 22.24 9.34
C LEU A 34 -1.08 20.90 9.30
N HIS A 35 -1.85 20.69 8.25
CA HIS A 35 -2.79 19.58 8.10
C HIS A 35 -2.12 18.20 8.10
N THR A 36 -0.96 18.04 7.44
CA THR A 36 -0.25 16.74 7.41
C THR A 36 0.25 16.37 8.81
N ALA A 37 0.85 17.32 9.53
CA ALA A 37 1.32 17.09 10.90
C ALA A 37 0.16 16.73 11.85
N ALA A 38 -0.98 17.41 11.70
CA ALA A 38 -2.19 17.12 12.48
C ALA A 38 -2.71 15.70 12.21
N ALA A 39 -2.79 15.29 10.94
CA ALA A 39 -3.25 13.96 10.55
C ALA A 39 -2.30 12.86 11.04
N ALA A 40 -0.99 13.03 10.85
CA ALA A 40 0.02 12.08 11.31
C ALA A 40 0.00 11.92 12.84
N SER A 41 -0.19 13.01 13.59
CA SER A 41 -0.33 12.98 15.05
C SER A 41 -1.52 12.12 15.52
N VAL A 42 -2.65 12.22 14.83
CA VAL A 42 -3.84 11.42 15.15
C VAL A 42 -3.59 9.94 14.87
N ARG A 43 -3.02 9.59 13.69
CA ARG A 43 -2.72 8.19 13.34
C ARG A 43 -1.74 7.54 14.32
N VAL A 44 -0.67 8.24 14.70
CA VAL A 44 0.26 7.75 15.74
C VAL A 44 -0.47 7.43 17.04
N VAL A 45 -1.37 8.31 17.49
CA VAL A 45 -2.13 8.10 18.73
C VAL A 45 -3.14 6.95 18.61
N GLU A 46 -3.77 6.78 17.45
CA GLU A 46 -4.67 5.65 17.17
C GLU A 46 -3.90 4.32 17.19
N GLN A 47 -2.75 4.24 16.54
CA GLN A 47 -1.88 3.06 16.55
C GLN A 47 -1.39 2.72 17.97
N LEU A 48 -1.01 3.74 18.75
CA LEU A 48 -0.63 3.56 20.16
C LEU A 48 -1.78 3.03 21.02
N ARG A 49 -3.01 3.45 20.75
CA ARG A 49 -4.20 2.94 21.44
C ARG A 49 -4.51 1.50 21.04
N ALA A 50 -4.41 1.17 19.75
CA ALA A 50 -4.56 -0.18 19.24
C ALA A 50 -3.53 -1.14 19.86
N ALA A 51 -2.26 -0.72 19.94
CA ALA A 51 -1.20 -1.49 20.59
C ALA A 51 -1.53 -1.83 22.06
N ARG A 52 -2.01 -0.84 22.83
CA ARG A 52 -2.36 -1.05 24.25
C ARG A 52 -3.61 -1.88 24.47
N ARG A 53 -4.52 -1.90 23.51
CA ARG A 53 -5.70 -2.78 23.54
C ARG A 53 -5.43 -4.17 22.97
N GLU A 54 -4.19 -4.42 22.55
CA GLU A 54 -3.79 -5.68 21.91
C GLU A 54 -4.69 -6.02 20.71
N GLU A 55 -5.09 -4.99 19.94
CA GLU A 55 -5.94 -5.19 18.77
C GLU A 55 -5.23 -6.11 17.76
N PRO A 56 -5.86 -7.19 17.28
CA PRO A 56 -5.23 -8.13 16.33
C PRO A 56 -4.76 -7.50 15.02
N SER A 57 -5.33 -6.34 14.69
CA SER A 57 -4.99 -5.53 13.52
C SER A 57 -3.76 -4.64 13.72
N PHE A 58 -3.28 -4.48 14.95
CA PHE A 58 -2.13 -3.63 15.24
C PHE A 58 -0.88 -4.17 14.54
N GLN A 59 -0.22 -3.29 13.78
CA GLN A 59 1.03 -3.60 13.09
C GLN A 59 2.10 -2.61 13.52
N ARG A 60 3.19 -3.12 14.12
CA ARG A 60 4.34 -2.31 14.54
C ARG A 60 4.96 -1.52 13.37
N ALA A 61 4.96 -2.14 12.18
CA ALA A 61 5.39 -1.50 10.95
C ALA A 61 4.58 -0.21 10.67
N ALA A 62 3.25 -0.27 10.78
CA ALA A 62 2.39 0.89 10.53
C ALA A 62 2.66 2.04 11.50
N LEU A 63 2.81 1.77 12.79
CA LEU A 63 3.20 2.78 13.78
C LEU A 63 4.57 3.40 13.48
N THR A 64 5.52 2.58 13.01
CA THR A 64 6.87 3.03 12.63
C THR A 64 6.80 3.98 11.43
N ASP A 65 5.97 3.65 10.43
CA ASP A 65 5.78 4.50 9.25
C ASP A 65 5.04 5.81 9.57
N ASP A 66 3.99 5.76 10.40
CA ASP A 66 3.25 6.94 10.87
C ASP A 66 4.15 7.88 11.70
N LEU A 67 5.03 7.33 12.53
CA LEU A 67 6.00 8.12 13.29
C LEU A 67 7.08 8.73 12.41
N ARG A 68 7.55 8.00 11.38
CA ARG A 68 8.46 8.56 10.36
C ARG A 68 7.81 9.74 9.66
N GLU A 69 6.56 9.61 9.23
CA GLU A 69 5.84 10.70 8.57
C GLU A 69 5.70 11.91 9.50
N LEU A 70 5.29 11.72 10.75
CA LEU A 70 5.16 12.79 11.73
C LEU A 70 6.49 13.55 11.94
N LEU A 71 7.58 12.83 12.18
CA LEU A 71 8.91 13.42 12.41
C LEU A 71 9.44 14.09 11.15
N LEU A 72 9.26 13.48 9.97
CA LEU A 72 9.68 14.05 8.69
C LEU A 72 8.96 15.35 8.38
N VAL A 73 7.64 15.40 8.58
CA VAL A 73 6.85 16.62 8.36
C VAL A 73 7.28 17.72 9.33
N CYS A 74 7.50 17.39 10.60
CA CYS A 74 7.99 18.36 11.57
C CYS A 74 9.38 18.90 11.18
N HIS A 75 10.28 18.04 10.70
CA HIS A 75 11.61 18.42 10.23
C HIS A 75 11.53 19.34 9.00
N ARG A 76 10.72 19.00 8.00
CA ARG A 76 10.53 19.80 6.77
C ARG A 76 9.92 21.16 7.06
N VAL A 77 8.89 21.22 7.92
CA VAL A 77 8.29 22.50 8.34
C VAL A 77 9.30 23.37 9.09
N ALA A 78 10.09 22.79 10.00
CA ALA A 78 11.15 23.52 10.70
C ALA A 78 12.25 24.04 9.76
N ALA A 79 12.49 23.34 8.65
CA ALA A 79 13.41 23.75 7.59
C ALA A 79 12.79 24.77 6.59
N GLY A 80 11.53 25.18 6.77
CA GLY A 80 10.87 26.18 5.92
C GLY A 80 10.23 25.62 4.64
N ASP A 81 10.05 24.30 4.53
CA ASP A 81 9.44 23.67 3.36
C ASP A 81 7.90 23.80 3.39
N ALA A 82 7.38 24.75 2.61
CA ALA A 82 5.94 25.01 2.50
C ALA A 82 5.13 23.82 1.93
N SER A 83 5.77 22.89 1.19
CA SER A 83 5.05 21.71 0.67
C SER A 83 4.71 20.69 1.76
N ALA A 84 5.34 20.78 2.94
CA ALA A 84 5.08 19.87 4.07
C ALA A 84 3.80 20.20 4.86
N VAL A 85 3.16 21.34 4.60
CA VAL A 85 1.93 21.80 5.28
C VAL A 85 0.76 20.84 5.01
N GLY A 86 0.70 20.29 3.80
CA GLY A 86 -0.45 19.52 3.31
C GLY A 86 -1.69 20.36 3.08
N VAL A 87 -2.79 19.73 2.69
CA VAL A 87 -4.07 20.42 2.44
C VAL A 87 -5.20 19.76 3.21
N ALA A 88 -6.17 20.57 3.64
CA ALA A 88 -7.41 20.09 4.23
C ALA A 88 -8.15 19.12 3.29
N ARG A 89 -9.08 18.33 3.84
CA ARG A 89 -9.92 17.39 3.06
C ARG A 89 -10.51 18.12 1.85
N ARG A 90 -10.08 17.73 0.65
CA ARG A 90 -10.47 18.40 -0.60
C ARG A 90 -11.80 17.85 -1.09
N ASP A 91 -12.70 18.77 -1.46
CA ASP A 91 -14.00 18.43 -2.03
C ASP A 91 -13.88 17.87 -3.45
N TYR A 92 -14.92 17.15 -3.87
CA TYR A 92 -15.05 16.69 -5.25
C TYR A 92 -15.25 17.90 -6.17
N GLN A 93 -14.41 18.00 -7.19
CA GLN A 93 -14.47 19.08 -8.17
C GLN A 93 -14.98 18.57 -9.52
N PRO A 94 -15.65 19.43 -10.32
CA PRO A 94 -15.98 19.11 -11.70
C PRO A 94 -14.71 18.71 -12.48
N VAL A 95 -14.76 17.56 -13.15
CA VAL A 95 -13.68 17.07 -14.04
C VAL A 95 -14.14 16.93 -15.49
N GLY A 96 -15.34 17.44 -15.80
CA GLY A 96 -15.92 17.42 -17.14
C GLY A 96 -16.53 16.08 -17.53
N ASP A 97 -16.71 15.88 -18.83
CA ASP A 97 -17.31 14.66 -19.37
C ASP A 97 -16.26 13.56 -19.47
N LEU A 98 -16.62 12.34 -19.05
CA LEU A 98 -15.73 11.19 -19.05
C LEU A 98 -16.35 10.04 -19.84
N ARG A 99 -15.53 9.39 -20.66
CA ARG A 99 -15.78 8.05 -21.18
C ARG A 99 -14.95 7.08 -20.37
N LEU A 100 -15.59 6.10 -19.75
CA LEU A 100 -14.96 5.20 -18.80
C LEU A 100 -15.24 3.74 -19.18
N PHE A 101 -14.28 2.87 -18.91
CA PHE A 101 -14.36 1.43 -19.14
C PHE A 101 -14.03 0.71 -17.84
N GLY A 102 -14.85 -0.26 -17.46
CA GLY A 102 -14.60 -1.11 -16.30
C GLY A 102 -13.30 -1.90 -16.45
N VAL A 103 -12.48 -1.88 -15.40
CA VAL A 103 -11.23 -2.66 -15.36
C VAL A 103 -11.43 -3.90 -14.49
N PHE A 104 -11.73 -3.72 -13.21
CA PHE A 104 -11.99 -4.79 -12.24
C PHE A 104 -12.69 -4.23 -11.00
N CYS A 105 -13.18 -5.11 -10.13
CA CYS A 105 -13.62 -4.72 -8.79
C CYS A 105 -12.98 -5.61 -7.71
N GLU A 106 -12.77 -5.05 -6.53
CA GLU A 106 -12.27 -5.79 -5.37
C GLU A 106 -13.19 -5.56 -4.16
N PRO A 107 -13.42 -6.60 -3.33
CA PRO A 107 -14.00 -6.40 -2.01
C PRO A 107 -13.00 -5.67 -1.11
N VAL A 108 -13.50 -4.75 -0.31
CA VAL A 108 -12.73 -4.05 0.73
C VAL A 108 -13.10 -4.61 2.08
N ARG A 109 -12.09 -4.96 2.86
CA ARG A 109 -12.21 -5.26 4.28
C ARG A 109 -11.14 -4.50 5.03
N ALA A 110 -11.56 -3.52 5.82
CA ALA A 110 -10.67 -2.73 6.65
C ALA A 110 -10.67 -3.28 8.08
N ALA A 111 -9.50 -3.23 8.72
CA ALA A 111 -9.35 -3.55 10.15
C ALA A 111 -10.25 -2.69 11.06
N THR A 112 -10.65 -1.50 10.59
CA THR A 112 -11.49 -0.53 11.32
C THR A 112 -12.99 -0.88 11.30
N GLY A 113 -13.37 -2.13 10.99
CA GLY A 113 -14.76 -2.58 10.94
C GLY A 113 -15.54 -2.04 9.75
N HIS A 114 -14.86 -1.59 8.68
CA HIS A 114 -15.50 -1.19 7.45
C HIS A 114 -15.36 -2.29 6.39
N ALA A 115 -16.41 -2.54 5.64
CA ALA A 115 -16.39 -3.43 4.48
C ALA A 115 -17.17 -2.83 3.32
N GLY A 116 -16.88 -3.30 2.11
CA GLY A 116 -17.49 -2.74 0.91
C GLY A 116 -16.88 -3.26 -0.37
N ALA A 117 -17.03 -2.50 -1.44
CA ALA A 117 -16.40 -2.80 -2.72
C ALA A 117 -15.84 -1.54 -3.37
N VAL A 118 -14.82 -1.75 -4.18
CA VAL A 118 -14.17 -0.74 -4.99
C VAL A 118 -14.16 -1.21 -6.44
N THR A 119 -14.60 -0.37 -7.35
CA THR A 119 -14.51 -0.61 -8.80
C THR A 119 -13.54 0.38 -9.42
N TYR A 120 -12.63 -0.14 -10.24
CA TYR A 120 -11.66 0.64 -11.00
C TYR A 120 -12.16 0.80 -12.43
N LEU A 121 -12.10 2.03 -12.93
CA LEU A 121 -12.52 2.43 -14.26
C LEU A 121 -11.34 3.13 -14.95
N ALA A 122 -11.12 2.90 -16.23
CA ALA A 122 -10.11 3.64 -17.00
C ALA A 122 -10.78 4.50 -18.07
N ASP A 123 -10.21 5.67 -18.35
CA ASP A 123 -10.56 6.46 -19.53
C ASP A 123 -9.70 6.06 -20.75
N PRO A 124 -10.02 6.52 -21.99
CA PRO A 124 -9.22 6.21 -23.17
C PRO A 124 -7.76 6.66 -23.08
N GLY A 125 -7.43 7.62 -22.21
CA GLY A 125 -6.07 8.09 -21.98
C GLY A 125 -5.28 7.21 -21.00
N GLY A 126 -5.89 6.15 -20.48
CA GLY A 126 -5.28 5.23 -19.52
C GLY A 126 -5.27 5.75 -18.08
N ARG A 127 -5.94 6.87 -17.78
CA ARG A 127 -6.07 7.33 -16.40
C ARG A 127 -7.13 6.49 -15.70
N VAL A 128 -6.77 6.03 -14.50
CA VAL A 128 -7.63 5.19 -13.67
C VAL A 128 -8.38 6.04 -12.65
N TRP A 129 -9.66 5.72 -12.51
CA TRP A 129 -10.63 6.32 -11.63
C TRP A 129 -11.22 5.24 -10.72
N VAL A 130 -11.65 5.64 -9.53
CA VAL A 130 -12.19 4.73 -8.53
C VAL A 130 -13.58 5.14 -8.08
N VAL A 131 -14.50 4.18 -8.06
CA VAL A 131 -15.80 4.29 -7.37
C VAL A 131 -15.82 3.31 -6.20
N SER A 132 -16.12 3.79 -5.00
CA SER A 132 -16.07 2.98 -3.78
C SER A 132 -17.37 3.10 -2.98
N ASP A 133 -17.95 1.98 -2.58
CA ASP A 133 -19.02 1.92 -1.58
C ASP A 133 -18.51 1.12 -0.38
N VAL A 134 -18.02 1.83 0.65
CA VAL A 134 -17.43 1.23 1.85
C VAL A 134 -18.13 1.82 3.06
N LYS A 135 -18.69 0.95 3.90
CA LYS A 135 -19.51 1.32 5.06
C LYS A 135 -19.04 0.53 6.28
N PRO A 136 -19.30 1.03 7.51
CA PRO A 136 -19.22 0.18 8.71
C PRO A 136 -20.07 -1.08 8.47
N ALA A 137 -19.49 -2.26 8.66
CA ALA A 137 -20.15 -3.51 8.33
C ALA A 137 -19.58 -4.67 9.15
N GLU A 138 -20.44 -5.66 9.37
CA GLU A 138 -20.02 -6.93 9.96
C GLU A 138 -18.98 -7.65 9.07
N PRO A 139 -18.03 -8.39 9.67
CA PRO A 139 -17.00 -9.16 8.98
C PRO A 139 -17.44 -9.96 7.75
N SER A 140 -18.66 -10.49 7.73
CA SER A 140 -19.17 -11.41 6.71
C SER A 140 -19.65 -10.75 5.40
N VAL A 141 -19.76 -9.41 5.35
CA VAL A 141 -20.40 -8.69 4.23
C VAL A 141 -19.47 -8.48 3.03
N ALA A 142 -18.15 -8.64 3.19
CA ALA A 142 -17.17 -8.24 2.18
C ALA A 142 -17.35 -8.93 0.82
N LEU A 143 -17.71 -10.22 0.78
CA LEU A 143 -17.86 -10.95 -0.49
C LEU A 143 -19.08 -10.45 -1.29
N THR A 144 -20.21 -10.22 -0.63
CA THR A 144 -21.46 -9.80 -1.29
C THR A 144 -21.45 -8.34 -1.69
N ALA A 145 -20.57 -7.51 -1.11
CA ALA A 145 -20.47 -6.09 -1.41
C ALA A 145 -20.19 -5.80 -2.89
N THR A 146 -19.44 -6.67 -3.58
CA THR A 146 -19.17 -6.55 -5.03
C THR A 146 -20.41 -6.76 -5.91
N ARG A 147 -21.45 -7.40 -5.37
CA ARG A 147 -22.78 -7.51 -5.99
C ARG A 147 -23.72 -6.38 -5.59
N GLY A 148 -23.33 -5.57 -4.61
CA GLY A 148 -24.01 -4.35 -4.20
C GLY A 148 -24.06 -3.34 -5.34
N SER A 149 -25.16 -2.58 -5.39
CA SER A 149 -25.42 -1.63 -6.46
C SER A 149 -24.80 -0.26 -6.21
N VAL A 150 -24.24 0.30 -7.27
CA VAL A 150 -23.76 1.67 -7.36
C VAL A 150 -24.72 2.46 -8.23
N ASP A 151 -25.24 3.56 -7.68
CA ASP A 151 -26.02 4.55 -8.44
C ASP A 151 -25.06 5.61 -9.04
N LEU A 152 -25.06 5.77 -10.36
CA LEU A 152 -24.36 6.82 -11.10
C LEU A 152 -25.40 7.57 -11.93
N GLY A 153 -26.13 8.49 -11.28
CA GLY A 153 -27.31 9.10 -11.89
C GLY A 153 -28.43 8.10 -12.07
N GLU A 154 -28.87 7.92 -13.32
CA GLU A 154 -29.90 6.93 -13.71
C GLU A 154 -29.33 5.53 -13.95
N VAL A 155 -27.99 5.40 -14.08
CA VAL A 155 -27.35 4.10 -14.22
C VAL A 155 -27.24 3.44 -12.86
N ARG A 156 -27.84 2.25 -12.77
CA ARG A 156 -27.75 1.37 -11.61
C ARG A 156 -27.11 0.05 -12.01
N LEU A 157 -25.87 -0.16 -11.61
CA LEU A 157 -25.12 -1.40 -11.86
C LEU A 157 -24.57 -1.94 -10.54
N SER A 158 -24.33 -3.24 -10.44
CA SER A 158 -23.48 -3.77 -9.37
C SER A 158 -22.03 -3.35 -9.59
N HIS A 159 -21.19 -3.35 -8.55
CA HIS A 159 -19.74 -3.14 -8.72
C HIS A 159 -19.13 -4.12 -9.73
N HIS A 160 -19.58 -5.37 -9.71
CA HIS A 160 -19.20 -6.42 -10.65
C HIS A 160 -19.65 -6.14 -12.09
N GLY A 161 -20.87 -5.63 -12.27
CA GLY A 161 -21.38 -5.22 -13.58
C GLY A 161 -20.65 -3.98 -14.11
N LEU A 162 -20.41 -2.99 -13.24
CA LEU A 162 -19.66 -1.78 -13.58
C LEU A 162 -18.21 -2.08 -13.98
N ALA A 163 -17.58 -3.08 -13.37
CA ALA A 163 -16.23 -3.54 -13.73
C ALA A 163 -16.12 -4.12 -15.16
N ARG A 164 -17.24 -4.41 -15.83
CA ARG A 164 -17.29 -4.94 -17.21
C ARG A 164 -18.01 -4.00 -18.18
N ALA A 165 -18.65 -2.96 -17.68
CA ALA A 165 -19.43 -2.03 -18.49
C ALA A 165 -18.58 -0.86 -19.00
N GLY A 166 -19.09 -0.16 -19.99
CA GLY A 166 -18.69 1.20 -20.32
C GLY A 166 -19.62 2.21 -19.64
N LEU A 167 -19.13 3.42 -19.41
CA LEU A 167 -19.92 4.50 -18.83
C LEU A 167 -19.55 5.83 -19.49
N ARG A 168 -20.56 6.62 -19.87
CA ARG A 168 -20.40 8.02 -20.25
C ARG A 168 -20.94 8.89 -19.13
N ALA A 169 -20.06 9.52 -18.36
CA ALA A 169 -20.43 10.46 -17.31
C ALA A 169 -20.43 11.89 -17.87
N ILE A 170 -21.47 12.66 -17.56
CA ILE A 170 -21.61 14.06 -17.95
C ILE A 170 -21.35 14.92 -16.72
N ASN A 171 -20.47 15.92 -16.86
CA ASN A 171 -20.02 16.79 -15.77
C ASN A 171 -19.68 15.99 -14.49
N ALA A 172 -18.84 14.96 -14.68
CA ALA A 172 -18.41 14.10 -13.60
C ALA A 172 -17.69 14.95 -12.54
N HIS A 173 -17.83 14.56 -11.27
CA HIS A 173 -17.07 15.17 -10.20
C HIS A 173 -16.15 14.14 -9.58
N ALA A 174 -14.91 14.52 -9.35
CA ALA A 174 -13.89 13.66 -8.77
C ALA A 174 -13.05 14.40 -7.72
N SER A 175 -12.48 13.65 -6.79
CA SER A 175 -11.36 14.17 -6.02
C SER A 175 -10.13 14.30 -6.93
N VAL A 176 -9.19 15.16 -6.53
CA VAL A 176 -7.90 15.31 -7.24
C VAL A 176 -7.13 13.99 -7.35
N VAL A 177 -7.31 13.08 -6.38
CA VAL A 177 -6.71 11.76 -6.36
C VAL A 177 -7.49 10.72 -7.18
N GLY A 178 -8.49 11.12 -7.97
CA GLY A 178 -9.15 10.22 -8.93
C GLY A 178 -10.27 9.35 -8.35
N ARG A 179 -10.82 9.70 -7.17
CA ARG A 179 -12.07 9.08 -6.69
C ARG A 179 -13.24 9.79 -7.36
N LEU A 180 -14.13 9.06 -8.00
CA LEU A 180 -15.34 9.60 -8.60
C LEU A 180 -16.44 9.69 -7.55
N SER A 181 -17.15 10.80 -7.57
CA SER A 181 -18.41 10.92 -6.84
C SER A 181 -19.46 10.05 -7.50
N HIS A 182 -20.32 9.45 -6.68
CA HIS A 182 -21.46 8.65 -7.13
C HIS A 182 -22.74 9.14 -6.43
N GLY A 183 -23.89 8.61 -6.85
CA GLY A 183 -25.22 8.97 -6.35
C GLY A 183 -26.13 9.53 -7.44
N ARG A 184 -27.41 9.73 -7.08
CA ARG A 184 -28.48 10.12 -8.01
C ARG A 184 -28.34 11.51 -8.62
N ALA A 185 -27.59 12.41 -7.99
CA ALA A 185 -27.34 13.76 -8.50
C ALA A 185 -26.33 13.79 -9.67
N ARG A 186 -25.70 12.66 -10.00
CA ARG A 186 -24.78 12.54 -11.13
C ARG A 186 -25.55 12.27 -12.42
N ARG A 187 -24.92 12.47 -13.57
CA ARG A 187 -25.49 12.09 -14.87
C ARG A 187 -24.53 11.14 -15.53
N ALA A 188 -24.97 9.92 -15.77
CA ALA A 188 -24.23 8.95 -16.53
C ALA A 188 -25.16 8.10 -17.38
N VAL A 189 -24.62 7.55 -18.46
CA VAL A 189 -25.31 6.60 -19.34
C VAL A 189 -24.42 5.38 -19.48
N ALA A 190 -25.01 4.20 -19.37
CA ALA A 190 -24.31 2.94 -19.59
C ALA A 190 -23.95 2.82 -21.08
N ALA A 191 -22.75 2.30 -21.35
CA ALA A 191 -22.26 2.02 -22.67
C ALA A 191 -21.69 0.59 -22.71
N PRO A 192 -21.47 0.01 -23.89
CA PRO A 192 -20.72 -1.23 -24.01
C PRO A 192 -19.32 -1.08 -23.40
N GLY A 193 -18.90 -2.07 -22.61
CA GLY A 193 -17.52 -2.18 -22.14
C GLY A 193 -16.59 -2.74 -23.20
N VAL A 194 -15.33 -2.95 -22.82
CA VAL A 194 -14.28 -3.55 -23.67
C VAL A 194 -13.48 -4.57 -22.85
N GLY A 195 -12.95 -5.60 -23.52
CA GLY A 195 -12.07 -6.57 -22.87
C GLY A 195 -10.69 -5.97 -22.57
N TRP A 196 -9.93 -6.60 -21.68
CA TRP A 196 -8.57 -6.14 -21.35
C TRP A 196 -7.61 -6.24 -22.53
N PHE A 197 -7.85 -7.15 -23.48
CA PHE A 197 -7.03 -7.35 -24.67
C PHE A 197 -7.43 -6.42 -25.83
N ASP A 198 -8.47 -5.61 -25.64
CA ASP A 198 -8.98 -4.69 -26.64
C ASP A 198 -8.67 -3.24 -26.25
N ASP A 199 -8.52 -2.38 -27.25
CA ASP A 199 -8.40 -0.95 -27.01
C ASP A 199 -9.71 -0.35 -26.44
N PRO A 200 -9.62 0.63 -25.52
CA PRO A 200 -8.38 1.25 -25.03
C PRO A 200 -7.73 0.57 -23.82
N LEU A 201 -8.30 -0.50 -23.25
CA LEU A 201 -7.78 -1.09 -22.00
C LEU A 201 -6.42 -1.78 -22.19
N ASP A 202 -6.13 -2.35 -23.37
CA ASP A 202 -4.84 -2.96 -23.66
C ASP A 202 -3.66 -1.98 -23.45
N ALA A 203 -3.89 -0.67 -23.61
CA ALA A 203 -2.90 0.36 -23.36
C ALA A 203 -2.34 0.35 -21.92
N LEU A 204 -3.12 -0.09 -20.92
CA LEU A 204 -2.65 -0.17 -19.53
C LEU A 204 -1.52 -1.20 -19.36
N TRP A 205 -1.58 -2.31 -20.10
CA TRP A 205 -0.56 -3.37 -20.07
C TRP A 205 0.65 -3.09 -20.97
N ARG A 206 0.48 -2.23 -21.98
CA ARG A 206 1.59 -1.78 -22.83
C ARG A 206 2.55 -0.81 -22.12
N VAL A 207 2.17 -0.26 -20.96
CA VAL A 207 3.06 0.58 -20.15
C VAL A 207 4.20 -0.28 -19.57
N PRO A 208 5.48 0.07 -19.81
CA PRO A 208 6.61 -0.68 -19.27
C PRO A 208 6.55 -0.84 -17.75
N LEU A 209 6.88 -2.03 -17.23
CA LEU A 209 6.82 -2.30 -15.79
C LEU A 209 7.69 -1.35 -14.96
N SER A 210 8.86 -0.93 -15.47
CA SER A 210 9.70 0.08 -14.83
C SER A 210 8.96 1.40 -14.61
N SER A 211 8.23 1.89 -15.60
CA SER A 211 7.41 3.10 -15.49
C SER A 211 6.25 2.92 -14.51
N GLN A 212 5.66 1.72 -14.43
CA GLN A 212 4.62 1.41 -13.45
C GLN A 212 5.19 1.41 -12.01
N VAL A 213 6.41 0.92 -11.83
CA VAL A 213 7.13 0.92 -10.55
C VAL A 213 7.52 2.33 -10.14
N ASP A 214 8.00 3.16 -11.06
CA ASP A 214 8.29 4.57 -10.77
C ASP A 214 7.04 5.33 -10.33
N ARG A 215 5.90 5.10 -11.00
CA ARG A 215 4.59 5.63 -10.58
C ARG A 215 4.23 5.18 -9.16
N TRP A 216 4.39 3.89 -8.86
CA TRP A 216 4.09 3.35 -7.54
C TRP A 216 4.98 3.94 -6.45
N LEU A 217 6.29 3.97 -6.66
CA LEU A 217 7.23 4.51 -5.68
C LEU A 217 7.04 6.02 -5.46
N ALA A 218 6.78 6.78 -6.53
CA ALA A 218 6.45 8.20 -6.44
C ALA A 218 5.16 8.42 -5.65
N GLY A 219 4.11 7.62 -5.91
CA GLY A 219 2.85 7.68 -5.17
C GLY A 219 2.99 7.25 -3.70
N ALA A 220 3.79 6.21 -3.42
CA ALA A 220 4.03 5.71 -2.07
C ALA A 220 4.77 6.73 -1.19
N ALA A 221 5.59 7.58 -1.79
CA ALA A 221 6.28 8.69 -1.11
C ALA A 221 5.34 9.84 -0.72
N LEU A 222 4.14 9.93 -1.31
CA LEU A 222 3.14 10.94 -0.95
C LEU A 222 2.41 10.56 0.34
N PRO A 223 1.94 11.57 1.12
CA PRO A 223 1.02 11.35 2.23
C PRO A 223 -0.22 10.58 1.78
N VAL A 224 -0.78 9.71 2.64
CA VAL A 224 -1.88 8.79 2.30
C VAL A 224 -3.05 9.48 1.60
N GLN A 225 -3.43 10.68 2.06
CA GLN A 225 -4.55 11.46 1.52
C GLN A 225 -4.28 12.07 0.13
N GLU A 226 -3.02 12.14 -0.30
CA GLU A 226 -2.58 12.70 -1.59
C GLU A 226 -2.24 11.61 -2.62
N ARG A 227 -2.24 10.33 -2.22
CA ARG A 227 -1.96 9.23 -3.13
C ARG A 227 -3.09 9.10 -4.15
N HIS A 228 -2.72 9.19 -5.43
CA HIS A 228 -3.65 8.94 -6.52
C HIS A 228 -4.23 7.53 -6.44
N ALA A 229 -5.50 7.40 -6.82
CA ALA A 229 -6.15 6.13 -7.06
C ALA A 229 -5.29 5.31 -8.03
N ALA A 230 -5.13 4.03 -7.71
CA ALA A 230 -4.38 3.08 -8.51
C ALA A 230 -2.88 3.38 -8.73
N HIS A 231 -2.26 4.31 -7.98
CA HIS A 231 -0.81 4.55 -8.07
C HIS A 231 -0.01 3.25 -7.84
N ASP A 232 -0.55 2.35 -7.03
CA ASP A 232 0.00 1.07 -6.60
C ASP A 232 -0.41 -0.12 -7.48
N LEU A 233 -1.18 0.10 -8.56
CA LEU A 233 -1.54 -0.98 -9.47
C LEU A 233 -0.41 -1.35 -10.43
N ALA A 234 -0.27 -2.65 -10.62
CA ALA A 234 0.58 -3.31 -11.58
C ALA A 234 -0.28 -4.01 -12.63
N TYR A 235 0.05 -3.79 -13.89
CA TYR A 235 -0.52 -4.43 -15.08
C TYR A 235 0.56 -5.32 -15.68
N VAL A 236 0.42 -6.63 -15.48
CA VAL A 236 1.46 -7.62 -15.80
C VAL A 236 0.92 -8.62 -16.82
N ASP A 237 1.67 -8.81 -17.90
CA ASP A 237 1.52 -9.95 -18.82
C ASP A 237 2.61 -10.99 -18.55
N GLY A 238 2.24 -12.26 -18.56
CA GLY A 238 3.21 -13.32 -18.31
C GLY A 238 2.68 -14.74 -18.48
N VAL A 239 3.50 -15.70 -18.07
CA VAL A 239 3.21 -17.14 -18.10
C VAL A 239 3.27 -17.71 -16.70
N ILE A 240 2.26 -18.47 -16.31
CA ILE A 240 2.19 -19.10 -14.98
C ILE A 240 3.23 -20.22 -14.89
N LEU A 241 4.18 -20.11 -13.96
CA LEU A 241 5.20 -21.14 -13.71
C LEU A 241 4.77 -22.15 -12.65
N GLY A 242 3.95 -21.74 -11.69
CA GLY A 242 3.48 -22.59 -10.60
C GLY A 242 3.43 -21.85 -9.27
N THR A 243 3.96 -22.47 -8.21
CA THR A 243 4.02 -21.88 -6.86
C THR A 243 5.42 -21.98 -6.30
N ASP A 244 5.79 -21.02 -5.48
CA ASP A 244 6.91 -21.09 -4.54
C ASP A 244 6.39 -20.97 -3.08
N ARG A 245 7.27 -20.65 -2.13
CA ARG A 245 6.87 -20.41 -0.73
C ARG A 245 6.10 -19.11 -0.53
N SER A 246 6.15 -18.18 -1.49
CA SER A 246 5.55 -16.85 -1.40
C SER A 246 4.21 -16.73 -2.12
N GLY A 247 3.91 -17.64 -3.05
CA GLY A 247 2.62 -17.71 -3.73
C GLY A 247 2.76 -18.26 -5.16
N LEU A 248 1.87 -17.80 -6.03
CA LEU A 248 1.92 -18.06 -7.47
C LEU A 248 3.16 -17.38 -8.06
N VAL A 249 3.84 -18.02 -9.02
CA VAL A 249 4.95 -17.39 -9.74
C VAL A 249 4.58 -17.22 -11.21
N VAL A 250 4.82 -16.02 -11.73
CA VAL A 250 4.59 -15.65 -13.13
C VAL A 250 5.92 -15.25 -13.76
N ALA A 251 6.26 -15.85 -14.90
CA ALA A 251 7.35 -15.36 -15.75
C ALA A 251 6.84 -14.15 -16.53
N VAL A 252 7.56 -13.03 -16.44
CA VAL A 252 7.23 -11.77 -17.11
C VAL A 252 8.32 -11.41 -18.10
N GLY A 253 7.93 -10.83 -19.24
CA GLY A 253 8.88 -10.52 -20.31
C GLY A 253 9.49 -11.76 -20.98
N GLY A 254 10.38 -11.51 -21.96
CA GLY A 254 11.08 -12.57 -22.70
C GLY A 254 12.42 -12.99 -22.11
N ASP A 255 12.86 -12.34 -21.03
CA ASP A 255 14.18 -12.49 -20.40
C ASP A 255 14.19 -13.47 -19.20
N GLY A 256 13.05 -14.11 -18.92
CA GLY A 256 12.94 -15.10 -17.85
C GLY A 256 12.81 -14.49 -16.45
N ARG A 257 12.52 -13.19 -16.33
CA ARG A 257 12.19 -12.57 -15.04
C ARG A 257 10.96 -13.21 -14.42
N THR A 258 10.96 -13.33 -13.10
CA THR A 258 9.86 -13.90 -12.34
C THR A 258 9.28 -12.88 -11.37
N VAL A 259 7.95 -12.91 -11.24
CA VAL A 259 7.20 -12.11 -10.29
C VAL A 259 6.48 -13.05 -9.33
N ALA A 260 6.69 -12.82 -8.03
CA ALA A 260 5.92 -13.45 -6.97
C ALA A 260 4.54 -12.80 -6.88
N VAL A 261 3.50 -13.63 -6.96
CA VAL A 261 2.10 -13.23 -6.95
C VAL A 261 1.42 -13.79 -5.71
N GLY A 262 1.26 -12.91 -4.71
CA GLY A 262 0.61 -13.21 -3.43
C GLY A 262 -0.86 -12.84 -3.41
N VAL A 263 -1.51 -13.07 -2.26
CA VAL A 263 -2.89 -12.64 -2.01
C VAL A 263 -2.93 -11.23 -1.40
N PRO A 264 -3.93 -10.40 -1.74
CA PRO A 264 -4.13 -9.11 -1.08
C PRO A 264 -4.60 -9.23 0.38
N HIS A 265 -5.36 -10.29 0.68
CA HIS A 265 -5.88 -10.57 2.02
C HIS A 265 -6.03 -12.08 2.23
N GLU A 266 -5.69 -12.58 3.41
CA GLU A 266 -5.80 -13.99 3.79
C GLU A 266 -7.14 -14.34 4.46
N ASP A 267 -8.18 -13.53 4.26
CA ASP A 267 -9.49 -13.77 4.86
C ASP A 267 -10.08 -15.05 4.26
N PRO A 268 -10.39 -16.08 5.05
CA PRO A 268 -11.01 -17.31 4.54
C PRO A 268 -12.35 -17.07 3.83
N ALA A 269 -13.05 -15.98 4.14
CA ALA A 269 -14.30 -15.60 3.46
C ALA A 269 -14.06 -15.14 2.00
N LEU A 270 -12.85 -14.70 1.67
CA LEU A 270 -12.49 -14.22 0.33
C LEU A 270 -11.85 -15.32 -0.53
N PRO A 271 -12.09 -15.38 -1.85
CA PRO A 271 -11.62 -16.49 -2.68
C PRO A 271 -10.12 -16.46 -3.03
N TYR A 272 -9.40 -15.39 -2.70
CA TYR A 272 -8.02 -15.14 -3.15
C TYR A 272 -7.09 -16.36 -3.02
N VAL A 273 -6.97 -16.91 -1.81
CA VAL A 273 -6.05 -18.04 -1.52
C VAL A 273 -6.42 -19.27 -2.37
N GLY A 274 -7.71 -19.59 -2.45
CA GLY A 274 -8.20 -20.72 -3.24
C GLY A 274 -7.93 -20.55 -4.73
N ASN A 275 -8.20 -19.35 -5.26
CA ASN A 275 -7.99 -19.04 -6.67
C ASN A 275 -6.50 -19.11 -7.05
N LEU A 276 -5.60 -18.50 -6.27
CA LEU A 276 -4.18 -18.53 -6.59
C LEU A 276 -3.59 -19.95 -6.50
N ARG A 277 -4.01 -20.75 -5.52
CA ARG A 277 -3.62 -22.18 -5.45
C ARG A 277 -4.12 -22.97 -6.66
N LEU A 278 -5.34 -22.71 -7.10
CA LEU A 278 -5.89 -23.36 -8.29
C LEU A 278 -5.11 -22.99 -9.56
N LEU A 279 -4.84 -21.69 -9.78
CA LEU A 279 -4.04 -21.22 -10.90
C LEU A 279 -2.62 -21.82 -10.88
N ALA A 280 -1.96 -21.80 -9.72
CA ALA A 280 -0.60 -22.32 -9.57
C ALA A 280 -0.47 -23.83 -9.84
N THR A 281 -1.55 -24.59 -9.63
CA THR A 281 -1.55 -26.05 -9.80
C THR A 281 -2.08 -26.49 -11.16
N GLN A 282 -3.11 -25.83 -11.68
CA GLN A 282 -3.79 -26.24 -12.91
C GLN A 282 -3.32 -25.44 -14.13
N ALA A 283 -3.05 -24.14 -14.01
CA ALA A 283 -2.78 -23.27 -15.15
C ALA A 283 -1.29 -23.15 -15.52
N ARG A 284 -0.43 -24.10 -15.14
CA ARG A 284 1.01 -24.02 -15.44
C ARG A 284 1.27 -24.01 -16.94
N GLY A 285 2.24 -23.19 -17.36
CA GLY A 285 2.60 -22.95 -18.75
C GLY A 285 1.59 -22.09 -19.52
N ARG A 286 0.54 -21.59 -18.87
CA ARG A 286 -0.50 -20.80 -19.55
C ARG A 286 -0.22 -19.31 -19.48
N PRO A 287 -0.49 -18.57 -20.57
CA PRO A 287 -0.42 -17.12 -20.54
C PRO A 287 -1.53 -16.56 -19.65
N VAL A 288 -1.22 -15.48 -18.96
CA VAL A 288 -2.14 -14.77 -18.08
C VAL A 288 -1.81 -13.28 -18.09
N ARG A 289 -2.88 -12.48 -18.06
CA ARG A 289 -2.84 -11.05 -17.83
C ARG A 289 -3.32 -10.79 -16.40
N VAL A 290 -2.56 -10.07 -15.59
CA VAL A 290 -2.83 -9.85 -14.17
C VAL A 290 -2.94 -8.35 -13.90
N VAL A 291 -3.98 -7.96 -13.16
CA VAL A 291 -3.96 -6.71 -12.37
C VAL A 291 -3.64 -7.09 -10.93
N GLY A 292 -2.60 -6.49 -10.38
CA GLY A 292 -2.23 -6.66 -8.98
C GLY A 292 -1.85 -5.36 -8.32
N ARG A 293 -1.63 -5.40 -7.00
CA ARG A 293 -1.08 -4.31 -6.21
C ARG A 293 0.39 -4.57 -5.96
N PHE A 294 1.26 -3.61 -6.22
CA PHE A 294 2.67 -3.74 -5.85
C PHE A 294 2.82 -3.91 -4.33
N THR A 295 3.66 -4.85 -3.91
CA THR A 295 3.90 -5.13 -2.48
C THR A 295 5.37 -5.24 -2.13
N GLY A 296 6.28 -5.14 -3.11
CA GLY A 296 7.70 -5.17 -2.87
C GLY A 296 8.53 -5.42 -4.14
N PRO A 297 9.83 -5.73 -3.95
CA PRO A 297 10.73 -6.16 -5.02
C PRO A 297 10.18 -7.39 -5.73
N ALA A 298 9.98 -7.31 -7.05
CA ALA A 298 9.45 -8.38 -7.90
C ALA A 298 8.20 -9.09 -7.33
N ARG A 299 7.34 -8.35 -6.60
CA ARG A 299 6.14 -8.90 -5.95
C ARG A 299 4.90 -8.05 -6.13
N ILE A 300 3.81 -8.71 -6.49
CA ILE A 300 2.45 -8.14 -6.50
C ILE A 300 1.48 -9.01 -5.68
N ALA A 301 0.40 -8.40 -5.20
CA ALA A 301 -0.78 -9.08 -4.70
C ALA A 301 -1.87 -9.08 -5.78
N ALA A 302 -2.29 -10.23 -6.28
CA ALA A 302 -3.21 -10.29 -7.43
C ALA A 302 -4.65 -9.91 -7.05
N LEU A 303 -5.23 -9.01 -7.85
CA LEU A 303 -6.60 -8.49 -7.68
C LEU A 303 -7.55 -9.13 -8.68
N ALA A 304 -7.13 -9.22 -9.95
CA ALA A 304 -7.92 -9.79 -11.02
C ALA A 304 -7.01 -10.40 -12.11
N VAL A 305 -7.54 -11.35 -12.88
CA VAL A 305 -6.83 -12.00 -13.99
C VAL A 305 -7.69 -12.08 -15.24
N ALA A 306 -7.08 -11.94 -16.40
CA ALA A 306 -7.67 -12.25 -17.69
C ALA A 306 -6.80 -13.26 -18.42
N ALA A 307 -7.43 -14.10 -19.22
CA ALA A 307 -6.75 -15.00 -20.13
C ALA A 307 -7.72 -15.46 -21.22
N SER A 308 -7.19 -15.79 -22.41
CA SER A 308 -7.99 -16.32 -23.52
C SER A 308 -8.65 -17.67 -23.22
N TRP A 309 -8.14 -18.41 -22.24
CA TRP A 309 -8.69 -19.68 -21.79
C TRP A 309 -9.77 -19.54 -20.72
N LEU A 310 -10.02 -18.34 -20.18
CA LEU A 310 -11.12 -18.15 -19.23
C LEU A 310 -12.48 -18.34 -19.92
N PRO A 311 -13.45 -18.99 -19.26
CA PRO A 311 -14.79 -19.12 -19.82
C PRO A 311 -15.44 -17.76 -20.13
N PRO A 312 -16.24 -17.64 -21.20
CA PRO A 312 -16.95 -16.41 -21.54
C PRO A 312 -17.86 -15.87 -20.43
N SER A 313 -18.31 -16.74 -19.51
CA SER A 313 -19.13 -16.37 -18.34
C SER A 313 -18.45 -15.38 -17.39
N TYR A 314 -17.13 -15.24 -17.45
CA TYR A 314 -16.39 -14.24 -16.69
C TYR A 314 -16.41 -12.84 -17.32
N GLY A 315 -16.90 -12.70 -18.56
CA GLY A 315 -16.97 -11.40 -19.23
C GLY A 315 -15.61 -10.76 -19.47
N GLY A 316 -14.59 -11.58 -19.79
CA GLY A 316 -13.24 -11.14 -20.15
C GLY A 316 -12.19 -11.24 -19.04
N HIS A 317 -12.58 -11.18 -17.75
CA HIS A 317 -11.66 -11.30 -16.62
C HIS A 317 -12.35 -11.85 -15.36
N ALA A 318 -11.56 -12.44 -14.45
CA ALA A 318 -12.00 -12.89 -13.14
C ALA A 318 -11.50 -11.94 -12.04
N ASP A 319 -12.43 -11.36 -11.28
CA ASP A 319 -12.16 -10.56 -10.08
C ASP A 319 -11.84 -11.51 -8.91
N LEU A 320 -10.57 -11.70 -8.55
CA LEU A 320 -10.13 -12.80 -7.68
C LEU A 320 -10.68 -12.73 -6.25
N GLY A 321 -11.06 -11.53 -5.79
CA GLY A 321 -11.70 -11.32 -4.50
C GLY A 321 -13.22 -11.50 -4.53
N ALA A 322 -13.85 -11.38 -5.70
CA ALA A 322 -15.30 -11.41 -5.86
C ALA A 322 -15.82 -12.76 -6.40
N GLN A 323 -14.99 -13.46 -7.18
CA GLN A 323 -15.36 -14.68 -7.88
C GLN A 323 -14.47 -15.84 -7.44
N ARG A 324 -15.05 -17.03 -7.31
CA ARG A 324 -14.32 -18.25 -7.01
C ARG A 324 -14.11 -19.03 -8.31
N LEU A 325 -12.86 -19.24 -8.68
CA LEU A 325 -12.49 -20.11 -9.78
C LEU A 325 -12.64 -21.57 -9.34
N THR A 326 -13.06 -22.41 -10.27
CA THR A 326 -13.18 -23.86 -10.13
C THR A 326 -12.27 -24.55 -11.13
N ARG A 327 -12.04 -25.86 -10.93
CA ARG A 327 -11.19 -26.64 -11.85
C ARG A 327 -11.71 -26.62 -13.29
N ALA A 328 -13.02 -26.46 -13.51
CA ALA A 328 -13.60 -26.37 -14.84
C ALA A 328 -13.27 -25.04 -15.56
N ASP A 329 -12.91 -24.00 -14.80
CA ASP A 329 -12.58 -22.67 -15.34
C ASP A 329 -11.12 -22.55 -15.79
N VAL A 330 -10.29 -23.55 -15.48
CA VAL A 330 -8.85 -23.49 -15.67
C VAL A 330 -8.41 -24.65 -16.58
N PRO A 331 -7.59 -24.39 -17.61
CA PRO A 331 -7.08 -25.45 -18.46
C PRO A 331 -6.21 -26.42 -17.65
N GLY A 332 -6.15 -27.68 -18.08
CA GLY A 332 -5.27 -28.68 -17.46
C GLY A 332 -3.78 -28.31 -17.59
N SER A 333 -3.01 -28.72 -16.58
CA SER A 333 -1.58 -28.44 -16.46
C SER A 333 -0.76 -29.20 -17.50
N THR A 334 0.15 -28.49 -18.17
CA THR A 334 1.13 -29.08 -19.09
C THR A 334 2.49 -29.14 -18.40
N ALA A 335 2.72 -30.25 -17.68
CA ALA A 335 3.99 -30.65 -17.03
C ALA A 335 4.50 -29.81 -15.83
N ALA A 336 5.35 -30.45 -15.02
CA ALA A 336 6.00 -29.86 -13.86
C ALA A 336 7.29 -29.12 -14.28
N GLY A 337 7.32 -27.80 -14.04
CA GLY A 337 8.54 -27.00 -14.17
C GLY A 337 9.44 -27.09 -12.93
N PRO A 338 10.73 -26.71 -13.05
CA PRO A 338 11.66 -26.66 -11.93
C PRO A 338 11.20 -25.66 -10.85
N PRO A 339 11.58 -25.87 -9.59
CA PRO A 339 11.27 -24.93 -8.50
C PRO A 339 11.93 -23.58 -8.76
N VAL A 340 11.18 -22.49 -8.55
CA VAL A 340 11.70 -21.13 -8.71
C VAL A 340 12.46 -20.73 -7.44
N PRO A 341 13.72 -20.27 -7.54
CA PRO A 341 14.47 -19.81 -6.37
C PRO A 341 13.86 -18.51 -5.83
N PRO A 342 13.87 -18.30 -4.51
CA PRO A 342 13.36 -17.07 -3.91
C PRO A 342 14.27 -15.88 -4.24
N PHE A 343 13.68 -14.71 -4.45
CA PHE A 343 14.44 -13.47 -4.59
C PHE A 343 15.13 -13.11 -3.26
N ALA A 344 16.46 -13.00 -3.28
CA ALA A 344 17.26 -12.55 -2.15
C ALA A 344 17.69 -11.09 -2.36
N GLY A 345 16.86 -10.15 -1.89
CA GLY A 345 17.19 -8.72 -1.92
C GLY A 345 18.28 -8.34 -0.91
N PRO A 346 18.80 -7.10 -0.98
CA PRO A 346 19.74 -6.58 0.01
C PRO A 346 19.13 -6.65 1.43
N PRO A 347 19.93 -6.88 2.50
CA PRO A 347 19.43 -7.11 3.85
C PRO A 347 18.94 -5.83 4.57
N LEU A 348 18.20 -4.96 3.88
CA LEU A 348 17.63 -3.71 4.42
C LEU A 348 16.61 -3.95 5.54
N HIS A 349 16.06 -5.17 5.63
CA HIS A 349 15.23 -5.60 6.76
C HIS A 349 15.93 -5.46 8.12
N LEU A 350 17.27 -5.50 8.16
CA LEU A 350 18.04 -5.27 9.38
C LEU A 350 17.93 -3.81 9.87
N VAL A 351 17.92 -2.84 8.96
CA VAL A 351 17.69 -1.42 9.30
C VAL A 351 16.25 -1.25 9.79
N ARG A 352 15.28 -1.79 9.06
CA ARG A 352 13.86 -1.74 9.43
C ARG A 352 13.60 -2.37 10.80
N HIS A 353 14.23 -3.51 11.07
CA HIS A 353 14.15 -4.19 12.36
C HIS A 353 14.60 -3.29 13.52
N GLN A 354 15.71 -2.56 13.37
CA GLN A 354 16.18 -1.63 14.41
C GLN A 354 15.22 -0.46 14.62
N LEU A 355 14.69 0.12 13.54
CA LEU A 355 13.70 1.21 13.62
C LEU A 355 12.45 0.78 14.40
N GLU A 356 11.92 -0.40 14.07
CA GLU A 356 10.74 -0.97 14.71
C GLU A 356 11.00 -1.33 16.19
N ARG A 357 12.20 -1.81 16.53
CA ARG A 357 12.58 -2.08 17.92
C ARG A 357 12.58 -0.80 18.76
N VAL A 358 13.12 0.30 18.24
CA VAL A 358 13.09 1.60 18.95
C VAL A 358 11.66 2.08 19.16
N VAL A 359 10.77 1.90 18.18
CA VAL A 359 9.35 2.24 18.37
C VAL A 359 8.71 1.36 19.44
N ALA A 360 9.03 0.06 19.45
CA ALA A 360 8.45 -0.88 20.40
C ALA A 360 8.91 -0.64 21.84
N THR A 361 10.22 -0.50 22.09
CA THR A 361 10.78 -0.49 23.47
C THR A 361 11.50 0.81 23.82
N GLY A 362 11.49 1.79 22.92
CA GLY A 362 12.15 3.07 23.11
C GLY A 362 13.66 2.94 23.04
N ARG A 363 14.34 3.85 23.73
CA ARG A 363 15.80 3.91 23.79
C ARG A 363 16.45 2.61 24.26
N ALA A 364 15.79 1.85 25.15
CA ALA A 364 16.31 0.59 25.67
C ALA A 364 16.56 -0.46 24.57
N ALA A 365 15.88 -0.35 23.42
CA ALA A 365 16.13 -1.18 22.24
C ALA A 365 17.60 -1.22 21.81
N LEU A 366 18.28 -0.08 21.95
CA LEU A 366 19.60 0.15 21.37
C LEU A 366 20.75 -0.32 22.26
N LEU A 367 20.43 -0.87 23.46
CA LEU A 367 21.42 -1.44 24.37
C LEU A 367 21.98 -2.78 23.89
N ALA A 368 21.34 -3.44 22.90
CA ALA A 368 21.81 -4.70 22.35
C ALA A 368 21.44 -4.88 20.88
N GLY A 369 22.35 -5.46 20.09
CA GLY A 369 22.10 -6.01 18.75
C GLY A 369 22.36 -5.08 17.56
N ALA A 370 22.41 -3.76 17.75
CA ALA A 370 22.62 -2.82 16.63
C ALA A 370 24.00 -2.98 15.97
N GLU A 371 25.06 -3.25 16.74
CA GLU A 371 26.42 -3.48 16.23
C GLU A 371 26.54 -4.74 15.37
N LEU A 372 25.80 -5.81 15.71
CA LEU A 372 25.79 -7.04 14.93
C LEU A 372 25.12 -6.80 13.57
N ASP A 373 23.99 -6.12 13.58
CA ASP A 373 23.26 -5.78 12.34
C ASP A 373 24.07 -4.80 11.47
N ALA A 374 24.77 -3.82 12.07
CA ALA A 374 25.68 -2.95 11.33
C ALA A 374 26.83 -3.72 10.66
N ARG A 375 27.44 -4.70 11.35
CA ARG A 375 28.48 -5.57 10.76
C ARG A 375 27.93 -6.42 9.61
N ARG A 376 26.72 -6.97 9.73
CA ARG A 376 26.07 -7.72 8.65
C ARG A 376 25.79 -6.86 7.43
N LEU A 377 25.33 -5.62 7.64
CA LEU A 377 25.11 -4.65 6.57
C LEU A 377 26.42 -4.27 5.87
N ALA A 378 27.49 -4.04 6.62
CA ALA A 378 28.82 -3.78 6.07
C ALA A 378 29.35 -4.97 5.26
N GLY A 379 29.17 -6.20 5.77
CA GLY A 379 29.52 -7.44 5.06
C GLY A 379 28.71 -7.66 3.77
N ALA A 380 27.53 -7.06 3.66
CA ALA A 380 26.73 -7.02 2.44
C ALA A 380 27.03 -5.80 1.55
N HIS A 381 28.15 -5.10 1.77
CA HIS A 381 28.57 -3.90 1.06
C HIS A 381 27.60 -2.71 1.14
N LEU A 382 26.79 -2.65 2.19
CA LEU A 382 25.87 -1.52 2.47
C LEU A 382 26.47 -0.60 3.54
N ALA A 383 27.57 0.09 3.21
CA ALA A 383 28.30 0.94 4.15
C ALA A 383 27.43 2.05 4.77
N THR A 384 26.58 2.71 3.96
CA THR A 384 25.67 3.74 4.46
C THR A 384 24.61 3.17 5.40
N ALA A 385 24.08 1.97 5.12
CA ALA A 385 23.15 1.29 6.02
C ALA A 385 23.81 0.98 7.38
N ALA A 386 25.04 0.49 7.36
CA ALA A 386 25.81 0.24 8.56
C ALA A 386 26.06 1.54 9.35
N ALA A 387 26.41 2.64 8.66
CA ALA A 387 26.66 3.93 9.28
C ALA A 387 25.41 4.51 9.97
N VAL A 388 24.23 4.44 9.34
CA VAL A 388 22.99 4.95 9.97
C VAL A 388 22.56 4.11 11.17
N VAL A 389 22.78 2.79 11.14
CA VAL A 389 22.50 1.91 12.30
C VAL A 389 23.47 2.21 13.45
N THR A 390 24.76 2.40 13.16
CA THR A 390 25.77 2.80 14.16
C THR A 390 25.45 4.17 14.76
N GLY A 391 25.08 5.15 13.94
CA GLY A 391 24.67 6.48 14.40
C GLY A 391 23.43 6.44 15.28
N LEU A 392 22.44 5.61 14.92
CA LEU A 392 21.26 5.36 15.74
C LEU A 392 21.63 4.74 17.09
N ALA A 393 22.50 3.72 17.10
CA ALA A 393 22.97 3.09 18.34
C ALA A 393 23.68 4.09 19.27
N ALA A 394 24.59 4.91 18.72
CA ALA A 394 25.30 5.94 19.47
C ALA A 394 24.34 6.98 20.09
N ALA A 395 23.31 7.41 19.35
CA ALA A 395 22.29 8.31 19.86
C ALA A 395 21.42 7.68 20.98
N GLY A 396 21.26 6.35 20.95
CA GLY A 396 20.58 5.60 22.01
C GLY A 396 21.36 5.55 23.33
N VAL A 397 22.69 5.37 23.25
CA VAL A 397 23.57 5.26 24.42
C VAL A 397 23.83 6.63 25.06
N ARG A 398 23.83 7.72 24.28
CA ARG A 398 24.08 9.07 24.77
C ARG A 398 23.04 9.49 25.82
N ARG A 399 23.45 9.59 27.08
CA ARG A 399 22.70 10.27 28.16
C ARG A 399 23.54 11.40 28.69
N THR A 400 23.26 12.61 28.23
CA THR A 400 23.91 13.79 28.81
C THR A 400 23.08 14.28 29.99
N ARG A 401 23.76 14.76 31.02
CA ARG A 401 23.10 15.38 32.17
C ARG A 401 23.48 16.85 32.19
N ASP A 402 22.52 17.70 32.53
CA ASP A 402 22.80 19.11 32.79
C ASP A 402 23.64 19.28 34.06
N VAL A 403 24.05 20.51 34.34
CA VAL A 403 24.83 20.87 35.54
C VAL A 403 24.09 20.56 36.86
N PHE A 404 22.79 20.28 36.81
CA PHE A 404 21.96 19.89 37.96
C PHE A 404 21.73 18.37 38.03
N GLY A 405 22.39 17.57 37.18
CA GLY A 405 22.27 16.12 37.14
C GLY A 405 20.96 15.61 36.51
N ARG A 406 20.15 16.48 35.91
CA ARG A 406 18.93 16.12 35.18
C ARG A 406 19.30 15.66 33.77
N LEU A 407 18.50 14.77 33.18
CA LEU A 407 18.72 14.37 31.79
C LEU A 407 18.58 15.57 30.86
N ASP A 408 19.48 15.71 29.88
CA ASP A 408 19.41 16.79 28.89
C ASP A 408 18.08 16.69 28.12
N PRO A 409 17.24 17.74 28.14
CA PRO A 409 15.97 17.74 27.40
C PRO A 409 16.15 17.50 25.90
N HIS A 410 17.32 17.79 25.32
CA HIS A 410 17.62 17.60 23.90
C HIS A 410 18.05 16.16 23.56
N ASP A 411 18.29 15.29 24.54
CA ASP A 411 18.67 13.90 24.27
C ASP A 411 17.59 13.15 23.47
N SER A 412 16.32 13.47 23.70
CA SER A 412 15.19 12.90 22.95
C SER A 412 15.19 13.35 21.49
N GLN A 413 15.55 14.61 21.23
CA GLN A 413 15.60 15.18 19.89
C GLN A 413 16.75 14.60 19.07
N HIS A 414 17.93 14.41 19.67
CA HIS A 414 19.07 13.77 19.00
C HIS A 414 18.74 12.32 18.60
N LEU A 415 18.11 11.55 19.49
CA LEU A 415 17.63 10.19 19.17
C LEU A 415 16.61 10.22 18.03
N ALA A 416 15.64 11.14 18.09
CA ALA A 416 14.63 11.28 17.03
C ALA A 416 15.25 11.65 15.68
N GLN A 417 16.29 12.48 15.66
CA GLN A 417 16.99 12.84 14.43
C GLN A 417 17.79 11.65 13.88
N ALA A 418 18.55 10.94 14.70
CA ALA A 418 19.28 9.75 14.26
C ALA A 418 18.34 8.65 13.74
N TRP A 419 17.20 8.45 14.42
CA TRP A 419 16.17 7.51 13.98
C TRP A 419 15.51 7.96 12.69
N LEU A 420 15.18 9.25 12.54
CA LEU A 420 14.60 9.79 11.31
C LEU A 420 15.57 9.64 10.12
N THR A 421 16.87 9.91 10.32
CA THR A 421 17.89 9.69 9.30
C THR A 421 17.93 8.24 8.84
N ALA A 422 17.94 7.29 9.77
CA ALA A 422 17.91 5.86 9.44
C ALA A 422 16.60 5.46 8.74
N ALA A 423 15.46 6.02 9.14
CA ALA A 423 14.15 5.74 8.55
C ALA A 423 14.00 6.30 7.13
N VAL A 424 14.53 7.50 6.86
CA VAL A 424 14.57 8.09 5.51
C VAL A 424 15.53 7.32 4.62
N TYR A 425 16.71 6.92 5.13
CA TYR A 425 17.64 6.06 4.41
C TYR A 425 16.99 4.72 4.05
N GLU A 426 16.36 4.04 5.02
CA GLU A 426 15.69 2.75 4.79
C GLU A 426 14.63 2.86 3.70
N GLN A 427 13.76 3.87 3.76
CA GLN A 427 12.75 4.10 2.74
C GLN A 427 13.37 4.32 1.35
N ALA A 428 14.41 5.15 1.24
CA ALA A 428 15.06 5.45 -0.03
C ALA A 428 15.81 4.24 -0.61
N ALA A 429 16.55 3.52 0.23
CA ALA A 429 17.29 2.32 -0.17
C ALA A 429 16.35 1.18 -0.57
N THR A 430 15.23 1.00 0.16
CA THR A 430 14.20 0.01 -0.18
C THR A 430 13.52 0.36 -1.51
N ALA A 431 13.24 1.63 -1.77
CA ALA A 431 12.71 2.08 -3.06
C ALA A 431 13.68 1.81 -4.21
N GLU A 432 14.97 2.08 -4.04
CA GLU A 432 15.98 1.80 -5.06
C GLU A 432 16.18 0.29 -5.29
N ALA A 433 16.30 -0.50 -4.23
CA ALA A 433 16.37 -1.96 -4.33
C ALA A 433 15.12 -2.54 -5.04
N THR A 434 13.96 -1.90 -4.83
CA THR A 434 12.73 -2.26 -5.53
C THR A 434 12.82 -1.92 -7.01
N ARG A 435 13.29 -0.72 -7.40
CA ARG A 435 13.51 -0.39 -8.82
C ARG A 435 14.42 -1.40 -9.49
N VAL A 436 15.56 -1.71 -8.88
CA VAL A 436 16.53 -2.68 -9.42
C VAL A 436 15.94 -4.08 -9.55
N ALA A 437 15.06 -4.51 -8.64
CA ALA A 437 14.41 -5.81 -8.74
C ALA A 437 13.36 -5.89 -9.85
N TRP A 438 12.88 -4.75 -10.35
CA TRP A 438 11.85 -4.65 -11.38
C TRP A 438 12.37 -4.19 -12.76
N GLY A 439 13.47 -3.44 -12.79
CA GLY A 439 14.19 -3.04 -14.01
C GLY A 439 14.87 -4.23 -14.66
#